data_AF-A0A969P1L7-F1
#
_entry.id   AF-A0A969P1L7-F1
#
_cell.length_a   1.000
_cell.length_b   1.000
_cell.length_c   1.000
_cell.angle_alpha   90.00
_cell.angle_beta   90.00
_cell.angle_gamma   90.00
#
_symmetry.space_group_name_H-M   'P 1'
#
loop_
_entity.id
_entity.type
_entity.pdbx_description
1 polymer ?
#
loop_
_entity_poly.entity_id
_entity_poly.type
_entity_poly.pdbx_seq_one_letter_code
_entity_poly.pdbx_strand_id
1 'polypeptide(L)'
;MAVVLTSTFALLARTTSTNTNVKNRIIALNIAREGIEAVRSIRDTNWLKYSGDRRNKWLCLDSEVGLLSDIDCTDHGDKISEGLYAIDFSEAAGRYFLKQEVFNTDENNIISASTVKANSADFDVYRLYQDATTNKLTHIESGNQATPFYRQIELVPNKTQNCGSLECNDITEMSVIVRVFWLEEETGRTLRRLRRTRRRIRR
;
A
#
# COMPACT_ATOMS: atom_id res chain seq x y z
N MET A 1 20.65 -3.65 -48.84
CA MET A 1 20.57 -4.54 -47.65
C MET A 1 20.59 -3.80 -46.31
N ALA A 2 21.30 -2.67 -46.16
CA ALA A 2 21.39 -1.95 -44.87
C ALA A 2 20.05 -1.45 -44.30
N VAL A 3 19.12 -0.99 -45.15
CA VAL A 3 17.79 -0.49 -44.73
C VAL A 3 16.91 -1.57 -44.10
N VAL A 4 17.01 -2.81 -44.60
CA VAL A 4 16.26 -3.94 -44.02
C VAL A 4 16.79 -4.24 -42.62
N LEU A 5 18.11 -4.26 -42.45
CA LEU A 5 18.75 -4.54 -41.16
C LEU A 5 18.39 -3.48 -40.10
N THR A 6 18.44 -2.20 -40.45
CA THR A 6 18.08 -1.11 -39.52
C THR A 6 16.61 -1.17 -39.12
N SER A 7 15.72 -1.52 -40.06
CA SER A 7 14.30 -1.69 -39.76
C SER A 7 14.04 -2.85 -38.80
N THR A 8 14.73 -3.98 -38.97
CA THR A 8 14.60 -5.14 -38.07
C THR A 8 15.11 -4.84 -36.66
N PHE A 9 16.23 -4.10 -36.53
CA PHE A 9 16.75 -3.68 -35.23
C PHE A 9 15.81 -2.69 -34.53
N ALA A 10 15.21 -1.74 -35.25
CA ALA A 10 14.24 -0.81 -34.69
C ALA A 10 12.97 -1.53 -34.22
N LEU A 11 12.49 -2.53 -34.97
CA LEU A 11 11.36 -3.37 -34.58
C LEU A 11 11.68 -4.19 -33.32
N LEU A 12 12.87 -4.78 -33.26
CA LEU A 12 13.32 -5.56 -32.11
C LEU A 12 13.39 -4.70 -30.84
N ALA A 13 13.97 -3.50 -30.91
CA ALA A 13 14.06 -2.56 -29.80
C ALA A 13 12.67 -2.12 -29.28
N ARG A 14 11.72 -1.88 -30.19
CA ARG A 14 10.34 -1.60 -29.79
C ARG A 14 9.68 -2.80 -29.13
N THR A 15 9.91 -3.99 -29.67
CA THR A 15 9.34 -5.24 -29.13
C THR A 15 9.86 -5.53 -27.73
N THR A 16 11.16 -5.35 -27.46
CA THR A 16 11.72 -5.53 -26.12
C THR A 16 11.14 -4.53 -25.12
N SER A 17 11.03 -3.25 -25.47
CA SER A 17 10.40 -2.22 -24.63
C SER A 17 8.91 -2.49 -24.34
N THR A 18 8.15 -3.01 -25.32
CA THR A 18 6.77 -3.44 -25.04
C THR A 18 6.71 -4.64 -24.09
N ASN A 19 7.66 -5.55 -24.17
CA ASN A 19 7.70 -6.74 -23.34
C ASN A 19 8.04 -6.41 -21.87
N THR A 20 8.99 -5.51 -21.63
CA THR A 20 9.29 -5.03 -20.27
C THR A 20 8.09 -4.34 -19.64
N ASN A 21 7.35 -3.54 -20.41
CA ASN A 21 6.11 -2.90 -19.94
C ASN A 21 5.01 -3.89 -19.58
N VAL A 22 4.81 -4.95 -20.39
CA VAL A 22 3.85 -6.01 -20.08
C VAL A 22 4.27 -6.78 -18.82
N LYS A 23 5.57 -7.11 -18.69
CA LYS A 23 6.12 -7.77 -17.50
C LYS A 23 5.86 -6.93 -16.23
N ASN A 24 6.21 -5.65 -16.25
CA ASN A 24 6.03 -4.76 -15.10
C ASN A 24 4.56 -4.61 -14.73
N ARG A 25 3.66 -4.56 -15.72
CA ARG A 25 2.22 -4.52 -15.49
C ARG A 25 1.70 -5.78 -14.81
N ILE A 26 2.19 -6.97 -15.18
CA ILE A 26 1.80 -8.23 -14.53
C ILE A 26 2.29 -8.25 -13.08
N ILE A 27 3.55 -7.86 -12.84
CA ILE A 27 4.13 -7.79 -11.50
C ILE A 27 3.32 -6.79 -10.63
N ALA A 28 3.05 -5.60 -11.15
CA ALA A 28 2.27 -4.59 -10.45
C ALA A 28 0.85 -5.06 -10.09
N LEU A 29 0.21 -5.86 -10.95
CA LEU A 29 -1.10 -6.46 -10.64
C LEU A 29 -1.01 -7.48 -9.51
N ASN A 30 0.03 -8.29 -9.48
CA ASN A 30 0.25 -9.26 -8.40
C ASN A 30 0.52 -8.56 -7.08
N ILE A 31 1.36 -7.52 -7.07
CA ILE A 31 1.63 -6.68 -5.90
C ILE A 31 0.33 -6.01 -5.41
N ALA A 32 -0.50 -5.49 -6.32
CA ALA A 32 -1.77 -4.89 -5.96
C ALA A 32 -2.74 -5.91 -5.34
N ARG A 33 -2.76 -7.14 -5.86
CA ARG A 33 -3.58 -8.23 -5.32
C ARG A 33 -3.10 -8.64 -3.93
N GLU A 34 -1.79 -8.79 -3.75
CA GLU A 34 -1.17 -9.08 -2.45
C GLU A 34 -1.54 -8.01 -1.42
N GLY A 35 -1.47 -6.72 -1.78
CA GLY A 35 -1.87 -5.63 -0.89
C GLY A 35 -3.34 -5.74 -0.43
N ILE A 36 -4.26 -6.15 -1.30
CA ILE A 36 -5.67 -6.37 -0.91
C ILE A 36 -5.82 -7.56 0.03
N GLU A 37 -5.13 -8.67 -0.25
CA GLU A 37 -5.18 -9.86 0.61
C GLU A 37 -4.50 -9.60 1.97
N ALA A 38 -3.47 -8.77 2.03
CA ALA A 38 -2.86 -8.32 3.28
C ALA A 38 -3.85 -7.53 4.14
N VAL A 39 -4.58 -6.55 3.59
CA VAL A 39 -5.62 -5.82 4.35
C VAL A 39 -6.74 -6.76 4.84
N ARG A 40 -7.10 -7.77 4.05
CA ARG A 40 -8.06 -8.80 4.49
C ARG A 40 -7.53 -9.65 5.63
N SER A 41 -6.28 -10.08 5.52
CA SER A 41 -5.60 -10.86 6.57
C SER A 41 -5.58 -10.09 7.89
N ILE A 42 -5.28 -8.79 7.85
CA ILE A 42 -5.34 -7.90 9.02
C ILE A 42 -6.74 -7.89 9.63
N ARG A 43 -7.78 -7.66 8.82
CA ARG A 43 -9.17 -7.70 9.29
C ARG A 43 -9.52 -9.04 9.93
N ASP A 44 -9.21 -10.14 9.25
CA ASP A 44 -9.62 -11.48 9.68
C ASP A 44 -8.88 -11.86 10.97
N THR A 45 -7.62 -11.43 11.11
CA THR A 45 -6.84 -11.56 12.35
C THR A 45 -7.46 -10.74 13.47
N ASN A 46 -7.84 -9.48 13.22
CA ASN A 46 -8.54 -8.63 14.21
C ASN A 46 -9.88 -9.26 14.64
N TRP A 47 -10.60 -9.87 13.71
CA TRP A 47 -11.86 -10.55 14.00
C TRP A 47 -11.71 -11.73 14.95
N LEU A 48 -10.62 -12.50 14.80
CA LEU A 48 -10.29 -13.62 15.68
C LEU A 48 -9.74 -13.13 17.03
N LYS A 49 -8.83 -12.16 17.01
CA LYS A 49 -8.19 -11.58 18.20
C LYS A 49 -9.22 -10.96 19.13
N TYR A 50 -10.14 -10.17 18.58
CA TYR A 50 -11.16 -9.44 19.33
C TYR A 50 -12.53 -10.12 19.26
N SER A 51 -12.57 -11.43 19.46
CA SER A 51 -13.81 -12.21 19.30
C SER A 51 -14.96 -11.79 20.22
N GLY A 52 -14.66 -11.17 21.38
CA GLY A 52 -15.62 -10.60 22.33
C GLY A 52 -16.15 -9.21 21.96
N ASP A 53 -15.41 -8.44 21.17
CA ASP A 53 -15.83 -7.11 20.67
C ASP A 53 -15.40 -6.89 19.21
N ARG A 54 -15.85 -7.81 18.34
CA ARG A 54 -15.55 -7.78 16.90
C ARG A 54 -16.07 -6.50 16.25
N ARG A 55 -17.13 -5.96 16.85
CA ARG A 55 -17.88 -4.83 16.35
C ARG A 55 -17.04 -3.56 16.41
N ASN A 56 -16.37 -3.30 17.52
CA ASN A 56 -15.59 -2.06 17.66
C ASN A 56 -14.13 -2.22 17.25
N LYS A 57 -13.61 -3.45 17.26
CA LYS A 57 -12.19 -3.74 17.14
C LYS A 57 -11.72 -4.37 15.80
N TRP A 58 -12.61 -4.49 14.81
CA TRP A 58 -12.23 -5.03 13.50
C TRP A 58 -11.27 -4.12 12.70
N LEU A 59 -11.21 -2.83 13.02
CA LEU A 59 -10.35 -1.81 12.42
C LEU A 59 -9.12 -1.45 13.27
N CYS A 60 -8.73 -2.25 14.26
CA CYS A 60 -7.59 -1.85 15.08
C CYS A 60 -6.29 -1.93 14.28
N LEU A 61 -5.48 -0.87 14.37
CA LEU A 61 -4.12 -0.85 13.85
C LEU A 61 -3.26 -1.68 14.79
N ASP A 62 -2.40 -2.51 14.22
CA ASP A 62 -1.46 -3.29 15.00
C ASP A 62 -0.07 -2.66 14.96
N SER A 63 0.66 -2.71 16.07
CA SER A 63 2.02 -2.20 16.11
C SER A 63 3.00 -3.25 15.55
N GLU A 64 4.05 -2.76 14.88
CA GLU A 64 5.13 -3.56 14.27
C GLU A 64 5.83 -4.47 15.29
N VAL A 65 5.93 -3.97 16.52
CA VAL A 65 6.53 -4.69 17.63
C VAL A 65 5.42 -5.47 18.33
N GLY A 66 5.34 -6.77 18.06
CA GLY A 66 4.51 -7.72 18.85
C GLY A 66 4.94 -7.85 20.32
N LEU A 67 5.62 -6.82 20.85
CA LEU A 67 6.10 -6.72 22.21
C LEU A 67 5.42 -5.51 22.83
N LEU A 68 4.71 -5.82 23.91
CA LEU A 68 4.23 -4.92 24.96
C LEU A 68 2.84 -4.34 24.72
N SER A 69 1.93 -4.97 25.46
CA SER A 69 0.49 -4.76 25.60
C SER A 69 -0.30 -5.02 24.32
N ASP A 70 -1.30 -5.89 24.43
CA ASP A 70 -2.61 -5.51 23.94
C ASP A 70 -2.84 -4.06 24.39
N ILE A 71 -2.41 -3.09 23.59
CA ILE A 71 -3.12 -1.83 23.45
C ILE A 71 -4.42 -2.29 22.82
N ASP A 72 -5.23 -2.82 23.72
CA ASP A 72 -6.61 -3.04 23.57
C ASP A 72 -7.05 -1.71 22.98
N CYS A 73 -7.52 -1.71 21.74
CA CYS A 73 -7.86 -0.50 20.99
C CYS A 73 -9.10 0.14 21.62
N THR A 74 -8.92 0.54 22.89
CA THR A 74 -9.89 0.89 23.91
C THR A 74 -10.33 2.32 23.73
N ASP A 75 -9.47 3.14 23.13
CA ASP A 75 -9.79 4.49 22.73
C ASP A 75 -9.62 4.66 21.22
N HIS A 76 -10.49 5.47 20.62
CA HIS A 76 -10.66 5.66 19.18
C HIS A 76 -9.37 6.06 18.40
N GLY A 77 -8.26 6.31 19.09
CA GLY A 77 -6.98 6.77 18.52
C GLY A 77 -6.24 5.74 17.66
N ASP A 78 -6.39 4.45 17.94
CA ASP A 78 -5.63 3.39 17.24
C ASP A 78 -6.45 2.64 16.19
N LYS A 79 -7.58 3.21 15.77
CA LYS A 79 -8.38 2.65 14.68
C LYS A 79 -7.80 3.09 13.34
N ILE A 80 -7.75 2.15 12.40
CA ILE A 80 -7.53 2.41 10.99
C ILE A 80 -8.55 3.46 10.55
N SER A 81 -8.05 4.62 10.16
CA SER A 81 -8.82 5.78 9.74
C SER A 81 -8.68 6.00 8.23
N GLU A 82 -9.31 7.06 7.72
CA GLU A 82 -9.15 7.45 6.33
C GLU A 82 -7.70 7.93 6.10
N GLY A 83 -7.01 7.35 5.13
CA GLY A 83 -5.61 7.72 4.91
C GLY A 83 -4.86 6.85 3.91
N LEU A 84 -3.56 7.16 3.80
CA LEU A 84 -2.60 6.46 2.96
C LEU A 84 -1.64 5.67 3.86
N TYR A 85 -1.44 4.41 3.52
CA TYR A 85 -0.72 3.43 4.32
C TYR A 85 0.28 2.65 3.47
N ALA A 86 1.38 2.25 4.10
CA ALA A 86 2.26 1.18 3.66
C ALA A 86 1.83 -0.15 4.32
N ILE A 87 2.17 -1.27 3.69
CA ILE A 87 1.99 -2.61 4.26
C ILE A 87 3.33 -3.29 4.34
N ASP A 88 3.63 -3.84 5.50
CA ASP A 88 4.77 -4.72 5.71
C ASP A 88 4.33 -6.01 6.43
N PHE A 89 5.21 -7.00 6.39
CA PHE A 89 5.02 -8.29 7.02
C PHE A 89 5.98 -8.42 8.20
N SER A 90 5.44 -8.61 9.40
CA SER A 90 6.25 -8.87 10.59
C SER A 90 6.49 -10.37 10.70
N GLU A 91 7.74 -10.80 10.61
CA GLU A 91 8.09 -12.22 10.77
C GLU A 91 7.89 -12.70 12.21
N ALA A 92 8.20 -11.84 13.18
CA ALA A 92 8.03 -12.14 14.61
C ALA A 92 6.57 -12.44 14.96
N ALA A 93 5.63 -11.70 14.36
CA ALA A 93 4.20 -11.87 14.59
C ALA A 93 3.50 -12.74 13.53
N GLY A 94 4.20 -13.14 12.47
CA GLY A 94 3.67 -13.95 11.37
C GLY A 94 2.49 -13.31 10.63
N ARG A 95 2.41 -11.98 10.58
CA ARG A 95 1.22 -11.25 10.08
C ARG A 95 1.58 -9.95 9.38
N TYR A 96 0.66 -9.49 8.53
CA TYR A 96 0.74 -8.16 7.93
C TYR A 96 0.31 -7.09 8.93
N PHE A 97 0.87 -5.88 8.78
CA PHE A 97 0.43 -4.70 9.50
C PHE A 97 0.41 -3.49 8.57
N LEU A 98 -0.41 -2.49 8.94
CA LEU A 98 -0.48 -1.21 8.24
C LEU A 98 0.40 -0.21 8.97
N LYS A 99 1.28 0.45 8.22
CA LYS A 99 2.06 1.57 8.71
C LYS A 99 1.47 2.86 8.13
N GLN A 100 0.99 3.73 9.01
CA GLN A 100 0.56 5.07 8.59
C GLN A 100 1.80 5.92 8.40
N GLU A 101 2.00 6.42 7.18
CA GLU A 101 3.14 7.27 6.89
C GLU A 101 2.81 8.71 7.25
N VAL A 102 3.68 9.34 8.03
CA VAL A 102 3.58 10.75 8.42
C VAL A 102 4.54 11.53 7.53
N PHE A 103 4.01 12.41 6.68
CA PHE A 103 4.83 13.32 5.89
C PHE A 103 5.16 14.55 6.75
N ASN A 104 6.43 14.73 7.10
CA ASN A 104 6.90 15.97 7.72
C ASN A 104 7.01 17.05 6.64
N THR A 105 5.99 17.89 6.54
CA THR A 105 6.07 19.17 5.83
C THR A 105 6.46 20.25 6.84
N ASP A 106 7.77 20.36 7.07
CA ASP A 106 8.41 21.35 7.93
C ASP A 106 8.05 21.25 9.43
N GLU A 107 8.97 21.67 10.31
CA GLU A 107 9.01 21.36 11.75
C GLU A 107 7.76 21.74 12.59
N ASN A 108 6.76 22.41 12.02
CA ASN A 108 5.56 22.86 12.74
C ASN A 108 4.22 22.48 12.08
N ASN A 109 4.21 21.73 10.97
CA ASN A 109 2.97 21.39 10.28
C ASN A 109 2.93 19.91 9.87
N ILE A 110 2.47 19.07 10.80
CA ILE A 110 2.23 17.63 10.55
C ILE A 110 0.97 17.52 9.69
N ILE A 111 1.14 17.40 8.37
CA ILE A 111 0.03 17.06 7.47
C ILE A 111 -0.08 15.54 7.46
N SER A 112 -1.12 15.01 8.14
CA SER A 112 -1.50 13.61 7.99
C SER A 112 -1.74 13.31 6.51
N ALA A 113 -1.15 12.22 6.00
CA ALA A 113 -1.10 11.78 4.60
C ALA A 113 -2.44 11.73 3.82
N SER A 114 -3.57 12.09 4.41
CA SER A 114 -4.92 12.02 3.83
C SER A 114 -5.11 12.82 2.53
N THR A 115 -4.29 13.85 2.25
CA THR A 115 -4.49 14.77 1.11
C THR A 115 -3.34 14.83 0.11
N VAL A 116 -2.17 14.25 0.43
CA VAL A 116 -0.98 14.35 -0.43
C VAL A 116 -1.07 13.28 -1.54
N LYS A 117 -1.65 13.65 -2.68
CA LYS A 117 -1.43 12.97 -3.95
C LYS A 117 0.01 13.31 -4.38
N ALA A 118 0.97 12.63 -3.76
CA ALA A 118 2.40 12.95 -3.75
C ALA A 118 2.98 13.40 -5.11
N ASN A 119 3.88 14.38 -5.03
CA ASN A 119 4.90 14.62 -6.05
C ASN A 119 5.98 13.53 -5.93
N SER A 120 6.85 13.36 -6.94
CA SER A 120 7.78 12.23 -7.02
C SER A 120 8.74 12.06 -5.83
N ALA A 121 9.02 13.11 -5.05
CA ALA A 121 9.92 13.06 -3.89
C ALA A 121 9.26 12.48 -2.62
N ASP A 122 7.93 12.57 -2.49
CA ASP A 122 7.20 12.05 -1.32
C ASP A 122 6.82 10.56 -1.50
N PHE A 123 7.11 9.97 -2.67
CA PHE A 123 6.78 8.58 -2.97
C PHE A 123 7.81 7.56 -2.49
N ASP A 124 9.02 7.98 -2.12
CA ASP A 124 10.09 7.04 -1.73
C ASP A 124 9.74 6.21 -0.50
N VAL A 125 8.88 6.73 0.38
CA VAL A 125 8.34 5.99 1.54
C VAL A 125 7.52 4.76 1.10
N TYR A 126 6.91 4.79 -0.08
CA TYR A 126 6.15 3.68 -0.64
C TYR A 126 6.98 2.76 -1.53
N ARG A 127 8.30 2.95 -1.59
CA ARG A 127 9.18 2.13 -2.43
C ARG A 127 9.27 0.72 -1.87
N LEU A 128 9.18 -0.26 -2.75
CA LEU A 128 9.36 -1.65 -2.39
C LEU A 128 10.82 -2.07 -2.60
N TYR A 129 11.33 -2.77 -1.61
CA TYR A 129 12.61 -3.45 -1.61
C TYR A 129 12.36 -4.95 -1.51
N GLN A 130 13.17 -5.75 -2.20
CA GLN A 130 13.14 -7.20 -2.11
C GLN A 130 14.16 -7.64 -1.08
N ASP A 131 13.69 -8.33 -0.04
CA ASP A 131 14.56 -8.95 0.95
C ASP A 131 15.32 -10.12 0.34
N ALA A 132 16.65 -10.07 0.45
CA ALA A 132 17.55 -11.08 -0.11
C ALA A 132 17.38 -12.47 0.53
N THR A 133 16.89 -12.52 1.77
CA THR A 133 16.76 -13.76 2.54
C THR A 133 15.41 -14.41 2.28
N THR A 134 14.33 -13.63 2.38
CA THR A 134 12.96 -14.15 2.33
C THR A 134 12.31 -14.04 0.96
N ASN A 135 12.93 -13.29 0.03
CA ASN A 135 12.35 -12.90 -1.26
C ASN A 135 10.99 -12.16 -1.16
N LYS A 136 10.66 -11.65 0.03
CA LYS A 136 9.44 -10.86 0.25
C LYS A 136 9.69 -9.39 -0.09
N LEU A 137 8.61 -8.66 -0.35
CA LEU A 137 8.64 -7.23 -0.55
C LEU A 137 8.46 -6.52 0.79
N THR A 138 9.32 -5.54 1.06
CA THR A 138 9.36 -4.72 2.28
C THR A 138 9.61 -3.26 1.93
N HIS A 139 9.26 -2.34 2.82
CA HIS A 139 9.61 -0.92 2.69
C HIS A 139 10.95 -0.56 3.36
N ILE A 140 11.68 -1.55 3.90
CA ILE A 140 12.98 -1.35 4.53
C ILE A 140 14.09 -1.37 3.46
N GLU A 141 14.85 -0.28 3.36
CA GLU A 141 16.00 -0.20 2.45
C GLU A 141 17.21 -1.00 2.92
N SER A 142 17.51 -0.94 4.22
CA SER A 142 18.73 -1.51 4.79
C SER A 142 18.83 -3.02 4.54
N GLY A 143 19.86 -3.43 3.79
CA GLY A 143 20.13 -4.83 3.47
C GLY A 143 19.29 -5.44 2.34
N ASN A 144 18.39 -4.66 1.72
CA ASN A 144 17.45 -5.16 0.72
C ASN A 144 17.70 -4.57 -0.67
N GLN A 145 17.30 -5.30 -1.72
CA GLN A 145 17.48 -4.86 -3.10
C GLN A 145 16.34 -3.95 -3.52
N ALA A 146 16.66 -2.73 -3.97
CA ALA A 146 15.65 -1.79 -4.42
C ALA A 146 14.92 -2.30 -5.68
N THR A 147 13.59 -2.30 -5.65
CA THR A 147 12.77 -2.63 -6.83
C THR A 147 12.35 -1.33 -7.55
N PRO A 148 11.89 -1.42 -8.81
CA PRO A 148 11.31 -0.27 -9.49
C PRO A 148 9.87 0.01 -9.04
N PHE A 149 9.28 -0.80 -8.14
CA PHE A 149 7.88 -0.76 -7.78
C PHE A 149 7.64 0.02 -6.49
N TYR A 150 6.48 0.68 -6.44
CA TYR A 150 6.00 1.42 -5.28
C TYR A 150 4.57 0.98 -4.99
N ARG A 151 4.23 0.79 -3.71
CA ARG A 151 2.89 0.36 -3.29
C ARG A 151 2.32 1.31 -2.23
N GLN A 152 1.16 1.85 -2.53
CA GLN A 152 0.40 2.71 -1.63
C GLN A 152 -1.01 2.15 -1.44
N ILE A 153 -1.48 2.16 -0.20
CA ILE A 153 -2.81 1.67 0.15
C ILE A 153 -3.63 2.82 0.69
N GLU A 154 -4.70 3.14 -0.01
CA GLU A 154 -5.62 4.19 0.36
C GLU A 154 -6.87 3.56 0.92
N LEU A 155 -7.21 3.94 2.15
CA LEU A 155 -8.38 3.48 2.86
C LEU A 155 -9.38 4.62 2.91
N VAL A 156 -10.56 4.39 2.33
CA VAL A 156 -11.63 5.38 2.25
C VAL A 156 -12.87 4.81 2.95
N PRO A 157 -13.32 5.37 4.08
CA PRO A 157 -14.54 4.93 4.71
C PRO A 157 -15.73 5.19 3.77
N ASN A 158 -16.60 4.22 3.62
CA ASN A 158 -17.84 4.44 2.90
C ASN A 158 -18.85 5.09 3.85
N LYS A 159 -18.80 6.42 3.95
CA LYS A 159 -19.75 7.22 4.72
C LYS A 159 -21.12 7.12 4.02
N THR A 160 -21.96 6.19 4.47
CA THR A 160 -23.28 5.96 3.87
C THR A 160 -24.37 6.85 4.46
N GLN A 161 -24.08 7.67 5.48
CA GLN A 161 -25.06 8.58 6.08
C GLN A 161 -24.50 9.99 6.26
N ASN A 162 -25.27 10.98 5.75
CA ASN A 162 -25.22 12.36 6.20
C ASN A 162 -25.77 12.38 7.63
N CYS A 163 -24.90 12.31 8.62
CA CYS A 163 -25.31 12.36 10.01
C CYS A 163 -25.26 13.81 10.51
N GLY A 164 -26.40 14.30 11.01
CA GLY A 164 -26.51 15.61 11.66
C GLY A 164 -26.12 15.64 13.14
N SER A 165 -25.63 14.53 13.71
CA SER A 165 -25.23 14.42 15.12
C SER A 165 -23.87 13.71 15.30
N LEU A 166 -23.25 13.96 16.46
CA LEU A 166 -21.87 13.58 16.87
C LEU A 166 -21.59 12.06 16.99
N GLU A 167 -22.53 11.18 16.61
CA GLU A 167 -22.45 9.73 16.89
C GLU A 167 -22.25 8.84 15.64
N CYS A 168 -21.76 9.39 14.53
CA CYS A 168 -21.49 8.59 13.32
C CYS A 168 -20.08 7.99 13.26
N ASN A 169 -19.70 7.31 14.34
CA ASN A 169 -18.42 6.61 14.46
C ASN A 169 -18.46 5.16 13.96
N ASP A 170 -19.62 4.66 13.52
CA ASP A 170 -19.76 3.29 13.02
C ASP A 170 -19.43 3.21 11.52
N ILE A 171 -18.13 3.13 11.21
CA ILE A 171 -17.67 2.73 9.88
C ILE A 171 -18.06 1.26 9.69
N THR A 172 -19.06 1.00 8.85
CA THR A 172 -19.55 -0.36 8.54
C THR A 172 -18.92 -0.95 7.27
N GLU A 173 -18.44 -0.09 6.38
CA GLU A 173 -17.81 -0.47 5.13
C GLU A 173 -16.61 0.44 4.85
N MET A 174 -15.48 -0.16 4.52
CA MET A 174 -14.26 0.55 4.13
C MET A 174 -13.86 0.11 2.72
N SER A 175 -13.55 1.09 1.88
CA SER A 175 -13.05 0.87 0.53
C SER A 175 -11.53 0.87 0.56
N VAL A 176 -10.95 -0.26 0.19
CA VAL A 176 -9.50 -0.41 0.02
C VAL A 176 -9.15 -0.13 -1.45
N ILE A 177 -8.24 0.80 -1.67
CA ILE A 177 -7.70 1.13 -2.98
C ILE A 177 -6.19 0.92 -2.93
N VAL A 178 -5.71 -0.12 -3.62
CA VAL A 178 -4.28 -0.35 -3.77
C VAL A 178 -3.79 0.31 -5.06
N ARG A 179 -2.74 1.12 -4.93
CA ARG A 179 -2.08 1.85 -6.01
C ARG A 179 -0.67 1.31 -6.13
N VAL A 180 -0.31 0.85 -7.33
CA VAL A 180 1.05 0.42 -7.63
C VAL A 180 1.60 1.28 -8.75
N PHE A 181 2.81 1.76 -8.56
CA PHE A 181 3.55 2.58 -9.51
C PHE A 181 4.88 1.91 -9.81
N TRP A 182 5.48 2.24 -10.96
CA TRP A 182 6.87 1.89 -11.22
C TRP A 182 7.56 2.97 -12.06
N LEU A 183 8.89 3.02 -11.92
CA LEU A 183 9.75 3.87 -12.74
C LEU A 183 10.05 3.19 -14.09
N GLU A 184 9.93 3.93 -15.18
CA GLU A 184 10.46 3.53 -16.48
C GLU A 184 11.91 4.04 -16.61
N GLU A 185 12.83 3.17 -17.01
CA GLU A 185 14.27 3.47 -17.15
C GLU A 185 14.56 4.59 -18.18
N GLU A 186 13.67 4.82 -19.16
CA GLU A 186 13.99 5.67 -20.33
C GLU A 186 13.88 7.19 -20.09
N THR A 187 13.32 7.68 -18.97
CA THR A 187 13.20 9.16 -18.76
C THR A 187 13.51 9.65 -17.35
N GLY A 188 13.97 8.78 -16.44
CA GLY A 188 14.47 9.17 -15.13
C GLY A 188 13.49 9.85 -14.16
N ARG A 189 12.26 10.22 -14.56
CA ARG A 189 11.33 10.99 -13.71
C ARG A 189 9.82 10.76 -13.97
N THR A 190 9.42 9.88 -14.87
CA THR A 190 7.99 9.66 -15.14
C THR A 190 7.44 8.43 -14.40
N LEU A 191 6.68 8.67 -13.33
CA LEU A 191 5.90 7.63 -12.67
C LEU A 191 4.66 7.32 -13.51
N ARG A 192 4.56 6.10 -14.04
CA ARG A 192 3.32 5.65 -14.66
C ARG A 192 2.37 5.10 -13.61
N ARG A 193 1.23 5.78 -13.48
CA ARG A 193 0.11 5.32 -12.67
C ARG A 193 -0.63 4.21 -13.40
N LEU A 194 -0.65 3.00 -12.86
CA LEU A 194 -1.51 1.95 -13.40
C LEU A 194 -2.61 1.52 -12.41
N ARG A 195 -3.78 1.26 -13.01
CA ARG A 195 -5.05 0.74 -12.48
C ARG A 195 -5.25 0.72 -10.96
N ARG A 196 -6.24 1.50 -10.52
CA ARG A 196 -6.83 1.39 -9.19
C ARG A 196 -7.58 0.07 -9.07
N THR A 197 -7.18 -0.80 -8.15
CA THR A 197 -8.00 -1.94 -7.76
C THR A 197 -8.75 -1.54 -6.50
N ARG A 198 -10.08 -1.45 -6.61
CA ARG A 198 -10.97 -1.09 -5.50
C ARG A 198 -11.70 -2.34 -5.04
N ARG A 199 -11.58 -2.68 -3.76
CA ARG A 199 -12.46 -3.66 -3.13
C ARG A 199 -13.10 -3.06 -1.90
N ARG A 200 -14.34 -3.46 -1.67
CA ARG A 200 -15.07 -3.11 -0.46
C ARG A 200 -14.84 -4.20 0.57
N ILE A 201 -14.53 -3.77 1.77
CA ILE A 201 -14.45 -4.62 2.95
C ILE A 201 -15.61 -4.20 3.84
N ARG A 202 -16.44 -5.17 4.18
CA ARG A 202 -17.56 -5.00 5.10
C ARG A 202 -17.22 -5.67 6.42
N ARG A 203 -17.77 -5.09 7.49
CA ARG A 203 -17.93 -5.72 8.80
C ARG A 203 -18.77 -7.00 8.69
#